data_AF-A0A843GAS9-F1
#
_entry.id   AF-A0A843GAS9-F1
#
_cell.length_a   1.000
_cell.length_b   1.000
_cell.length_c   1.000
_cell.angle_alpha   90.00
_cell.angle_beta   90.00
_cell.angle_gamma   90.00
#
_symmetry.space_group_name_H-M   'P 1'
#
loop_
_entity.id
_entity.type
_entity.pdbx_description
1 polymer ?
#
loop_
_entity_poly.entity_id
_entity_poly.type
_entity_poly.pdbx_seq_one_letter_code
_entity_poly.pdbx_strand_id
1 'polypeptide(L)'
;FINCSFESKISTTSEIYAGSRDSPSNYDAYVDSFVITFTGCEFKDFELDDALINAYRYSKITFNNCTFENINANSIVKNAYDDDFGRASGFIYQDSYNFYGCIFNNVNVKGIVDVPTGTEPIVRYVIESCTGVENFGPITEDGRDYVNLTASKTATVLTASVDADENLVISLKDDQEAGIAGAQVLISVNEGEAVPFELESDGRLTKPLSDFGLTGPVSITVTFAETNDYKGATQTVEYVIRNATSISAEDLSTEVNVAKDLTVTLLDNNGNPIGEKEIVVSVGGVNSTVNTDSNGVATIPISYDTPGVYEYTLYFAGDETTYKDSTKVVKVTVTKVAEPVKAATKLTAAKVTATYNVAKKLVITLTDANGKALSGKKVTVKVGTISKTLKTNAKGQVSLNVATLVPKTYTATIKFAGDSAYTASTVKPKVVVNKAKVKIAAKAKTFKVKAKTKKVTATLKNNKGKVMKKVKLTLKIGKKTYTAKTNAKGVATFKVKLTKKGKYTGTVKFAGNKYFKALSKKVKITVKK
;
A
#
# COMPACT_ATOMS: atom_id res chain seq x y z
N PHE A 1 -23.17 -64.65 44.06
CA PHE A 1 -21.91 -64.95 43.35
C PHE A 1 -21.18 -63.65 43.08
N ILE A 2 -19.89 -63.57 43.40
CA ILE A 2 -19.07 -62.36 43.27
C ILE A 2 -17.79 -62.75 42.54
N ASN A 3 -17.51 -62.11 41.40
CA ASN A 3 -16.31 -62.34 40.56
C ASN A 3 -16.07 -63.81 40.22
N CYS A 4 -17.14 -64.56 39.93
CA CYS A 4 -17.06 -65.96 39.53
C CYS A 4 -17.10 -66.10 38.01
N SER A 5 -16.44 -67.11 37.45
CA SER A 5 -16.57 -67.51 36.05
C SER A 5 -17.42 -68.77 35.94
N PHE A 6 -18.36 -68.80 34.99
CA PHE A 6 -19.27 -69.90 34.75
C PHE A 6 -19.03 -70.51 33.37
N GLU A 7 -18.85 -71.83 33.36
CA GLU A 7 -18.57 -72.64 32.15
C GLU A 7 -19.63 -73.75 31.96
N SER A 8 -20.72 -73.72 32.72
CA SER A 8 -21.81 -74.72 32.63
C SER A 8 -23.18 -74.12 32.91
N LYS A 9 -24.23 -74.74 32.34
CA LYS A 9 -25.61 -74.24 32.40
C LYS A 9 -26.10 -74.20 33.84
N ILE A 10 -26.82 -73.13 34.20
CA ILE A 10 -27.41 -72.95 35.54
C ILE A 10 -28.93 -73.11 35.43
N SER A 11 -29.52 -73.87 36.36
CA SER A 11 -30.97 -74.01 36.49
C SER A 11 -31.40 -73.68 37.91
N THR A 12 -32.48 -72.91 38.08
CA THR A 12 -33.08 -72.68 39.41
C THR A 12 -34.10 -73.80 39.66
N THR A 13 -33.88 -74.69 40.63
CA THR A 13 -34.86 -75.76 40.92
C THR A 13 -36.10 -75.20 41.60
N SER A 14 -37.29 -75.79 41.34
CA SER A 14 -38.59 -75.35 41.85
C SER A 14 -38.98 -75.89 43.24
N GLU A 15 -38.06 -76.54 43.97
CA GLU A 15 -38.42 -77.23 45.22
C GLU A 15 -38.50 -76.26 46.43
N ILE A 16 -39.65 -75.59 46.60
CA ILE A 16 -40.16 -75.23 47.94
C ILE A 16 -41.43 -76.04 48.19
N TYR A 17 -41.24 -77.27 48.70
CA TYR A 17 -42.29 -77.97 49.43
C TYR A 17 -42.46 -77.30 50.80
N ALA A 18 -43.23 -76.21 50.86
CA ALA A 18 -43.87 -75.82 52.11
C ALA A 18 -45.07 -76.76 52.30
N GLY A 19 -44.81 -77.92 52.90
CA GLY A 19 -45.86 -78.86 53.29
C GLY A 19 -46.83 -78.20 54.27
N SER A 20 -47.96 -77.70 53.77
CA SER A 20 -49.25 -77.87 54.43
C SER A 20 -50.33 -77.98 53.36
N ARG A 21 -50.78 -79.22 53.13
CA ARG A 21 -52.15 -79.45 52.66
C ARG A 21 -53.08 -78.67 53.60
N ASP A 22 -54.02 -77.96 53.01
CA ASP A 22 -54.98 -77.04 53.65
C ASP A 22 -54.43 -75.69 54.11
N SER A 23 -54.29 -74.76 53.17
CA SER A 23 -54.49 -73.33 53.48
C SER A 23 -55.64 -72.78 52.62
N PRO A 24 -56.60 -72.03 53.19
CA PRO A 24 -57.78 -71.57 52.49
C PRO A 24 -57.41 -70.63 51.34
N SER A 25 -58.26 -70.62 50.32
CA SER A 25 -58.14 -69.96 49.02
C SER A 25 -58.08 -68.42 49.04
N ASN A 26 -57.33 -67.78 49.95
CA ASN A 26 -57.26 -66.32 50.05
C ASN A 26 -56.00 -65.74 50.71
N TYR A 27 -54.86 -66.43 50.58
CA TYR A 27 -53.58 -65.82 50.96
C TYR A 27 -52.68 -65.72 49.72
N ASP A 28 -52.52 -64.49 49.21
CA ASP A 28 -51.23 -63.98 48.73
C ASP A 28 -50.24 -63.97 49.92
N ALA A 29 -50.01 -65.14 50.52
CA ALA A 29 -48.99 -65.31 51.54
C ALA A 29 -47.66 -65.07 50.84
N TYR A 30 -46.87 -64.16 51.41
CA TYR A 30 -45.47 -63.92 51.09
C TYR A 30 -44.74 -65.26 50.85
N VAL A 31 -44.65 -65.67 49.59
CA VAL A 31 -43.84 -66.80 49.18
C VAL A 31 -42.46 -66.23 48.89
N ASP A 32 -41.44 -66.75 49.56
CA ASP A 32 -40.07 -66.29 49.38
C ASP A 32 -39.60 -66.67 47.97
N SER A 33 -39.21 -65.66 47.17
CA SER A 33 -38.48 -65.91 45.93
C SER A 33 -37.05 -66.36 46.25
N PHE A 34 -36.54 -67.31 45.47
CA PHE A 34 -35.12 -67.58 45.38
C PHE A 34 -34.40 -66.37 44.80
N VAL A 35 -33.70 -65.65 45.67
CA VAL A 35 -32.89 -64.48 45.30
C VAL A 35 -31.48 -64.93 44.93
N ILE A 36 -31.11 -64.72 43.68
CA ILE A 36 -29.78 -65.01 43.15
C ILE A 36 -29.18 -63.72 42.60
N THR A 37 -28.03 -63.33 43.12
CA THR A 37 -27.31 -62.14 42.66
C THR A 37 -25.91 -62.51 42.18
N PHE A 38 -25.58 -62.07 40.96
CA PHE A 38 -24.26 -62.14 40.34
C PHE A 38 -23.67 -60.73 40.31
N THR A 39 -22.41 -60.57 40.69
CA THR A 39 -21.73 -59.27 40.69
C THR A 39 -20.32 -59.44 40.19
N GLY A 40 -19.97 -58.79 39.08
CA GLY A 40 -18.64 -58.92 38.46
C GLY A 40 -18.36 -60.32 37.88
N CYS A 41 -19.38 -61.15 37.70
CA CYS A 41 -19.22 -62.52 37.19
C CYS A 41 -19.08 -62.56 35.67
N GLU A 42 -18.41 -63.61 35.17
CA GLU A 42 -18.22 -63.88 33.75
C GLU A 42 -18.95 -65.16 33.32
N PHE A 43 -19.60 -65.12 32.16
CA PHE A 43 -20.23 -66.26 31.49
C PHE A 43 -19.63 -66.36 30.10
N LYS A 44 -18.93 -67.47 29.79
CA LYS A 44 -18.13 -67.58 28.57
C LYS A 44 -18.38 -68.90 27.83
N ASP A 45 -18.39 -68.82 26.50
CA ASP A 45 -18.32 -69.95 25.57
C ASP A 45 -19.47 -70.97 25.74
N PHE A 46 -20.71 -70.49 25.63
CA PHE A 46 -21.92 -71.32 25.71
C PHE A 46 -22.58 -71.51 24.35
N GLU A 47 -22.93 -72.76 24.03
CA GLU A 47 -23.70 -73.15 22.84
C GLU A 47 -24.91 -73.96 23.31
N LEU A 48 -26.11 -73.35 23.31
CA LEU A 48 -27.32 -73.90 23.91
C LEU A 48 -28.53 -73.78 22.97
N ASP A 49 -29.36 -74.82 22.92
CA ASP A 49 -30.62 -74.80 22.14
C ASP A 49 -31.77 -74.04 22.85
N ASP A 50 -31.57 -73.64 24.11
CA ASP A 50 -32.56 -72.98 24.99
C ASP A 50 -31.93 -71.76 25.67
N ALA A 51 -32.22 -71.46 26.94
CA ALA A 51 -31.57 -70.34 27.64
C ALA A 51 -30.34 -70.75 28.46
N LEU A 52 -29.46 -69.77 28.70
CA LEU A 52 -28.33 -69.91 29.63
C LEU A 52 -28.82 -70.20 31.06
N ILE A 53 -29.89 -69.54 31.48
CA ILE A 53 -30.55 -69.74 32.77
C ILE A 53 -32.04 -69.97 32.56
N ASN A 54 -32.51 -71.14 32.98
CA ASN A 54 -33.93 -71.43 33.09
C ASN A 54 -34.39 -71.06 34.50
N ALA A 55 -35.16 -69.97 34.57
CA ALA A 55 -35.68 -69.40 35.81
C ALA A 55 -37.15 -69.81 35.97
N TYR A 56 -37.42 -70.65 36.96
CA TYR A 56 -38.76 -71.15 37.27
C TYR A 56 -39.50 -70.20 38.23
N ARG A 57 -40.75 -70.51 38.58
CA ARG A 57 -41.53 -69.70 39.53
C ARG A 57 -40.77 -69.44 40.83
N TYR A 58 -41.03 -68.27 41.43
CA TYR A 58 -40.37 -67.80 42.65
C TYR A 58 -38.89 -67.47 42.41
N SER A 59 -38.51 -66.93 41.25
CA SER A 59 -37.11 -66.62 40.91
C SER A 59 -36.88 -65.12 40.81
N LYS A 60 -35.91 -64.62 41.59
CA LYS A 60 -35.39 -63.26 41.50
C LYS A 60 -33.91 -63.28 41.17
N ILE A 61 -33.56 -62.92 39.95
CA ILE A 61 -32.19 -62.98 39.45
C ILE A 61 -31.68 -61.58 39.16
N THR A 62 -30.46 -61.25 39.58
CA THR A 62 -29.85 -59.94 39.35
C THR A 62 -28.40 -60.08 38.95
N PHE A 63 -28.00 -59.38 37.88
CA PHE A 63 -26.63 -59.29 37.38
C PHE A 63 -26.15 -57.86 37.49
N ASN A 64 -25.07 -57.65 38.22
CA ASN A 64 -24.43 -56.34 38.40
C ASN A 64 -23.04 -56.40 37.77
N ASN A 65 -22.78 -55.62 36.72
CA ASN A 65 -21.48 -55.53 36.05
C ASN A 65 -20.92 -56.90 35.63
N CYS A 66 -21.77 -57.78 35.09
CA CYS A 66 -21.36 -59.09 34.60
C CYS A 66 -20.99 -59.03 33.11
N THR A 67 -20.10 -59.94 32.69
CA THR A 67 -19.70 -60.07 31.28
C THR A 67 -20.23 -61.38 30.70
N PHE A 68 -20.86 -61.30 29.54
CA PHE A 68 -21.32 -62.43 28.73
C PHE A 68 -20.54 -62.43 27.43
N GLU A 69 -19.80 -63.50 27.15
CA GLU A 69 -18.89 -63.57 26.01
C GLU A 69 -19.09 -64.88 25.24
N ASN A 70 -19.20 -64.79 23.91
CA ASN A 70 -19.36 -65.95 23.02
C ASN A 70 -20.52 -66.86 23.44
N ILE A 71 -21.72 -66.31 23.51
CA ILE A 71 -22.94 -67.05 23.90
C ILE A 71 -23.83 -67.23 22.68
N ASN A 72 -24.13 -68.46 22.30
CA ASN A 72 -25.21 -68.79 21.37
C ASN A 72 -26.33 -69.50 22.13
N ALA A 73 -27.51 -68.88 22.21
CA ALA A 73 -28.65 -69.38 22.96
C ALA A 73 -29.97 -68.78 22.44
N ASN A 74 -31.14 -69.26 22.89
CA ASN A 74 -32.39 -68.51 22.67
C ASN A 74 -32.42 -67.23 23.50
N SER A 75 -31.98 -67.30 24.76
CA SER A 75 -31.92 -66.16 25.68
C SER A 75 -30.92 -66.34 26.82
N ILE A 76 -30.61 -65.26 27.55
CA ILE A 76 -29.74 -65.32 28.73
C ILE A 76 -30.53 -65.82 29.94
N VAL A 77 -31.69 -65.23 30.21
CA VAL A 77 -32.63 -65.71 31.24
C VAL A 77 -33.99 -65.95 30.62
N LYS A 78 -34.50 -67.16 30.82
CA LYS A 78 -35.84 -67.57 30.41
C LYS A 78 -36.74 -67.74 31.61
N ASN A 79 -37.93 -67.12 31.57
CA ASN A 79 -39.04 -67.51 32.44
C ASN A 79 -39.55 -68.88 31.98
N ALA A 80 -39.10 -69.94 32.65
CA ALA A 80 -39.38 -71.33 32.30
C ALA A 80 -40.75 -71.78 32.81
N TYR A 81 -41.35 -72.75 32.11
CA TYR A 81 -42.56 -73.45 32.55
C TYR A 81 -42.24 -74.39 33.72
N ASP A 82 -43.12 -74.44 34.71
CA ASP A 82 -43.12 -75.49 35.75
C ASP A 82 -43.99 -76.65 35.24
N ASP A 83 -43.35 -77.65 34.65
CA ASP A 83 -44.00 -78.79 33.97
C ASP A 83 -44.60 -79.82 34.93
N ASP A 84 -44.18 -79.84 36.19
CA ASP A 84 -44.66 -80.80 37.20
C ASP A 84 -46.15 -80.66 37.55
N PHE A 85 -46.80 -79.52 37.24
CA PHE A 85 -48.19 -79.25 37.66
C PHE A 85 -49.14 -78.76 36.57
N GLY A 86 -48.74 -78.72 35.30
CA GLY A 86 -49.59 -78.27 34.20
C GLY A 86 -50.14 -76.84 34.38
N ARG A 87 -49.43 -75.99 35.14
CA ARG A 87 -49.81 -74.58 35.36
C ARG A 87 -49.14 -73.72 34.28
N ALA A 88 -49.90 -72.79 33.70
CA ALA A 88 -49.42 -71.89 32.65
C ALA A 88 -48.17 -71.10 33.08
N SER A 89 -47.26 -70.85 32.13
CA SER A 89 -46.13 -69.92 32.29
C SER A 89 -46.65 -68.56 32.71
N GLY A 90 -46.00 -67.96 33.70
CA GLY A 90 -46.35 -66.63 34.13
C GLY A 90 -45.51 -66.22 35.33
N PHE A 91 -44.87 -65.06 35.20
CA PHE A 91 -44.34 -64.32 36.33
C PHE A 91 -45.40 -64.24 37.43
N ILE A 92 -45.05 -64.66 38.63
CA ILE A 92 -45.83 -64.31 39.84
C ILE A 92 -45.31 -62.99 40.40
N TYR A 93 -46.09 -62.28 41.23
CA TYR A 93 -45.74 -60.94 41.75
C TYR A 93 -44.31 -60.81 42.32
N GLN A 94 -43.70 -61.87 42.86
CA GLN A 94 -42.34 -61.82 43.42
C GLN A 94 -41.19 -62.17 42.45
N ASP A 95 -41.45 -62.50 41.18
CA ASP A 95 -40.41 -62.81 40.18
C ASP A 95 -39.80 -61.54 39.57
N SER A 96 -38.48 -61.50 39.38
CA SER A 96 -37.81 -60.42 38.64
C SER A 96 -36.44 -60.78 38.04
N TYR A 97 -36.12 -60.34 36.83
CA TYR A 97 -34.82 -60.55 36.18
C TYR A 97 -34.14 -59.24 35.80
N ASN A 98 -33.05 -58.89 36.47
CA ASN A 98 -32.45 -57.57 36.35
C ASN A 98 -30.98 -57.63 35.91
N PHE A 99 -30.60 -56.76 34.98
CA PHE A 99 -29.26 -56.59 34.44
C PHE A 99 -28.87 -55.12 34.54
N TYR A 100 -27.80 -54.86 35.27
CA TYR A 100 -27.26 -53.52 35.47
C TYR A 100 -25.79 -53.51 35.05
N GLY A 101 -25.42 -52.64 34.11
CA GLY A 101 -24.02 -52.45 33.74
C GLY A 101 -23.34 -53.65 33.07
N CYS A 102 -24.10 -54.59 32.51
CA CYS A 102 -23.55 -55.83 31.94
C CYS A 102 -23.00 -55.61 30.53
N ILE A 103 -21.97 -56.39 30.17
CA ILE A 103 -21.30 -56.34 28.86
C ILE A 103 -21.66 -57.61 28.09
N PHE A 104 -22.17 -57.45 26.88
CA PHE A 104 -22.48 -58.56 25.96
C PHE A 104 -21.54 -58.50 24.76
N ASN A 105 -20.59 -59.44 24.66
CA ASN A 105 -19.62 -59.52 23.58
C ASN A 105 -19.83 -60.80 22.77
N ASN A 106 -20.06 -60.67 21.46
CA ASN A 106 -20.32 -61.81 20.57
C ASN A 106 -21.42 -62.76 21.12
N VAL A 107 -22.54 -62.17 21.53
CA VAL A 107 -23.71 -62.91 22.01
C VAL A 107 -24.70 -62.99 20.84
N ASN A 108 -25.21 -64.19 20.57
CA ASN A 108 -26.21 -64.49 19.57
C ASN A 108 -27.45 -65.07 20.27
N VAL A 109 -28.42 -64.21 20.57
CA VAL A 109 -29.67 -64.58 21.23
C VAL A 109 -30.86 -63.92 20.54
N LYS A 110 -32.05 -64.53 20.67
CA LYS A 110 -33.30 -63.86 20.30
C LYS A 110 -33.60 -62.72 21.27
N GLY A 111 -33.24 -62.87 22.55
CA GLY A 111 -33.09 -61.73 23.44
C GLY A 111 -32.52 -62.03 24.82
N ILE A 112 -32.20 -60.99 25.59
CA ILE A 112 -31.56 -61.14 26.92
C ILE A 112 -32.52 -61.84 27.88
N VAL A 113 -33.77 -61.39 27.91
CA VAL A 113 -34.81 -61.92 28.79
C VAL A 113 -35.96 -62.48 27.95
N ASP A 114 -36.24 -63.77 28.07
CA ASP A 114 -37.36 -64.45 27.41
C ASP A 114 -38.54 -64.60 28.38
N VAL A 115 -39.66 -63.95 28.06
CA VAL A 115 -40.85 -63.81 28.93
C VAL A 115 -42.15 -64.14 28.19
N PRO A 116 -43.25 -64.44 28.90
CA PRO A 116 -44.57 -64.55 28.26
C PRO A 116 -44.98 -63.24 27.56
N THR A 117 -45.66 -63.34 26.42
CA THR A 117 -46.08 -62.15 25.66
C THR A 117 -46.97 -61.21 26.47
N GLY A 118 -46.72 -59.90 26.38
CA GLY A 118 -47.48 -58.87 27.08
C GLY A 118 -47.04 -58.62 28.53
N THR A 119 -45.87 -59.12 28.94
CA THR A 119 -45.29 -58.84 30.26
C THR A 119 -44.78 -57.38 30.32
N GLU A 120 -45.21 -56.60 31.31
CA GLU A 120 -44.75 -55.21 31.48
C GLU A 120 -43.35 -55.12 32.15
N PRO A 121 -42.39 -54.34 31.61
CA PRO A 121 -41.00 -54.30 32.07
C PRO A 121 -40.82 -53.87 33.53
N ILE A 122 -41.42 -52.74 33.92
CA ILE A 122 -41.06 -51.99 35.15
C ILE A 122 -41.35 -52.77 36.45
N VAL A 123 -42.12 -53.86 36.36
CA VAL A 123 -42.44 -54.72 37.49
C VAL A 123 -41.63 -56.04 37.47
N ARG A 124 -41.10 -56.46 36.32
CA ARG A 124 -40.69 -57.87 36.08
C ARG A 124 -39.26 -58.05 35.60
N TYR A 125 -38.70 -57.10 34.87
CA TYR A 125 -37.33 -57.19 34.41
C TYR A 125 -36.76 -55.81 34.08
N VAL A 126 -35.46 -55.66 34.27
CA VAL A 126 -34.74 -54.41 34.02
C VAL A 126 -33.46 -54.73 33.27
N ILE A 127 -33.19 -54.03 32.17
CA ILE A 127 -31.93 -54.15 31.41
C ILE A 127 -31.42 -52.74 31.17
N GLU A 128 -30.55 -52.28 32.06
CA GLU A 128 -30.09 -50.89 32.13
C GLU A 128 -28.56 -50.80 32.11
N SER A 129 -28.07 -49.73 31.47
CA SER A 129 -26.63 -49.42 31.39
C SER A 129 -25.78 -50.56 30.80
N CYS A 130 -26.38 -51.48 30.04
CA CYS A 130 -25.67 -52.59 29.42
C CYS A 130 -25.10 -52.19 28.06
N THR A 131 -23.97 -52.80 27.68
CA THR A 131 -23.29 -52.55 26.39
C THR A 131 -23.34 -53.81 25.51
N GLY A 132 -23.31 -53.62 24.17
CA GLY A 132 -23.40 -54.74 23.22
C GLY A 132 -24.77 -55.39 23.11
N VAL A 133 -25.81 -54.69 23.57
CA VAL A 133 -27.22 -55.11 23.53
C VAL A 133 -27.93 -54.73 22.23
N GLU A 134 -27.29 -53.90 21.40
CA GLU A 134 -27.79 -53.52 20.09
C GLU A 134 -27.74 -54.72 19.14
N ASN A 135 -28.78 -54.89 18.31
CA ASN A 135 -29.00 -56.02 17.39
C ASN A 135 -29.64 -57.28 17.97
N PHE A 136 -29.94 -57.35 19.27
CA PHE A 136 -30.94 -58.30 19.74
C PHE A 136 -32.32 -57.73 19.38
N GLY A 137 -33.03 -58.33 18.43
CA GLY A 137 -34.37 -57.87 18.06
C GLY A 137 -35.40 -58.38 19.07
N PRO A 138 -36.36 -57.58 19.56
CA PRO A 138 -37.50 -58.17 20.21
C PRO A 138 -38.29 -58.96 19.16
N ILE A 139 -38.20 -60.26 19.24
CA ILE A 139 -39.00 -61.16 18.44
C ILE A 139 -40.16 -61.56 19.35
N THR A 140 -41.40 -61.38 18.89
CA THR A 140 -42.52 -62.10 19.48
C THR A 140 -42.71 -63.36 18.64
N GLU A 141 -42.49 -64.52 19.24
CA GLU A 141 -42.62 -65.82 18.59
C GLU A 141 -43.23 -66.81 19.57
N ASP A 142 -44.18 -67.63 19.11
CA ASP A 142 -44.82 -68.69 19.90
C ASP A 142 -45.38 -68.25 21.27
N GLY A 143 -45.89 -67.02 21.37
CA GLY A 143 -46.45 -66.46 22.61
C GLY A 143 -45.42 -66.03 23.66
N ARG A 144 -44.18 -65.80 23.22
CA ARG A 144 -43.05 -65.32 24.02
C ARG A 144 -42.54 -64.00 23.47
N ASP A 145 -42.15 -63.09 24.36
CA ASP A 145 -41.45 -61.85 24.04
C ASP A 145 -39.98 -61.99 24.47
N TYR A 146 -39.06 -61.83 23.52
CA TYR A 146 -37.63 -61.75 23.79
C TYR A 146 -37.22 -60.29 23.97
N VAL A 147 -36.67 -59.92 25.12
CA VAL A 147 -36.46 -58.51 25.52
C VAL A 147 -34.99 -58.17 25.70
N ASN A 148 -34.60 -57.02 25.16
CA ASN A 148 -33.19 -56.65 24.93
C ASN A 148 -32.75 -55.35 25.59
N LEU A 149 -33.66 -54.38 25.71
CA LEU A 149 -33.44 -53.12 26.42
C LEU A 149 -34.76 -52.67 27.03
N THR A 150 -34.72 -52.15 28.26
CA THR A 150 -35.91 -51.58 28.92
C THR A 150 -35.98 -50.05 28.80
N ALA A 151 -34.89 -49.40 28.37
CA ALA A 151 -34.85 -47.99 27.98
C ALA A 151 -33.90 -47.79 26.78
N SER A 152 -34.33 -47.04 25.76
CA SER A 152 -33.46 -46.63 24.65
C SER A 152 -32.61 -45.43 25.09
N LYS A 153 -31.32 -45.45 24.75
CA LYS A 153 -30.45 -44.27 24.92
C LYS A 153 -30.94 -43.12 24.04
N THR A 154 -30.86 -41.91 24.59
CA THR A 154 -31.23 -40.68 23.89
C THR A 154 -30.26 -40.45 22.73
N ALA A 155 -30.79 -40.10 21.55
CA ALA A 155 -29.96 -39.80 20.40
C ALA A 155 -29.22 -38.47 20.59
N THR A 156 -28.02 -38.34 20.01
CA THR A 156 -27.22 -37.12 20.10
C THR A 156 -26.98 -36.51 18.74
N VAL A 157 -26.91 -35.18 18.68
CA VAL A 157 -26.47 -34.40 17.53
C VAL A 157 -25.12 -33.77 17.84
N LEU A 158 -24.05 -34.32 17.27
CA LEU A 158 -22.71 -33.76 17.32
C LEU A 158 -22.43 -32.94 16.07
N THR A 159 -22.02 -31.69 16.24
CA THR A 159 -21.55 -30.83 15.16
C THR A 159 -20.16 -30.31 15.48
N ALA A 160 -19.32 -30.21 14.46
CA ALA A 160 -17.99 -29.62 14.52
C ALA A 160 -17.77 -28.79 13.26
N SER A 161 -17.19 -27.60 13.40
CA SER A 161 -16.90 -26.69 12.28
C SER A 161 -15.79 -25.72 12.66
N VAL A 162 -15.19 -25.05 11.66
CA VAL A 162 -14.24 -23.96 11.89
C VAL A 162 -14.92 -22.64 11.53
N ASP A 163 -14.90 -21.67 12.44
CA ASP A 163 -15.48 -20.35 12.21
C ASP A 163 -14.54 -19.40 11.44
N ALA A 164 -14.99 -18.17 11.19
CA ALA A 164 -14.23 -17.16 10.45
C ALA A 164 -12.97 -16.66 11.19
N ASP A 165 -12.93 -16.84 12.51
CA ASP A 165 -11.80 -16.45 13.37
C ASP A 165 -10.83 -17.63 13.61
N GLU A 166 -10.97 -18.71 12.84
CA GLU A 166 -10.18 -19.93 12.91
C GLU A 166 -10.27 -20.66 14.26
N ASN A 167 -11.47 -20.66 14.87
CA ASN A 167 -11.77 -21.52 16.01
C ASN A 167 -12.52 -22.78 15.60
N LEU A 168 -12.12 -23.92 16.16
CA LEU A 168 -12.91 -25.15 16.15
C LEU A 168 -14.09 -24.97 17.11
N VAL A 169 -15.31 -25.02 16.57
CA VAL A 169 -16.57 -24.92 17.30
C VAL A 169 -17.25 -26.27 17.30
N ILE A 170 -17.44 -26.85 18.49
CA ILE A 170 -18.11 -28.12 18.74
C ILE A 170 -19.42 -27.85 19.48
N SER A 171 -20.49 -28.56 19.11
CA SER A 171 -21.76 -28.57 19.84
C SER A 171 -22.29 -30.00 19.92
N LEU A 172 -22.63 -30.43 21.13
CA LEU A 172 -23.28 -31.71 21.39
C LEU A 172 -24.65 -31.46 22.04
N LYS A 173 -25.70 -31.96 21.40
CA LYS A 173 -27.09 -31.81 21.86
C LYS A 173 -27.81 -33.14 21.91
N ASP A 174 -28.87 -33.21 22.70
CA ASP A 174 -29.83 -34.31 22.66
C ASP A 174 -30.87 -34.13 21.53
N ASP A 175 -31.80 -35.08 21.42
CA ASP A 175 -32.88 -35.08 20.42
C ASP A 175 -33.99 -34.04 20.69
N GLN A 176 -33.91 -33.31 21.81
CA GLN A 176 -34.73 -32.12 22.10
C GLN A 176 -33.97 -30.80 21.90
N GLU A 177 -32.79 -30.84 21.27
CA GLU A 177 -31.91 -29.68 21.02
C GLU A 177 -31.30 -29.04 22.28
N ALA A 178 -31.40 -29.69 23.44
CA ALA A 178 -30.75 -29.23 24.66
C ALA A 178 -29.26 -29.64 24.67
N GLY A 179 -28.40 -28.73 25.11
CA GLY A 179 -26.96 -28.98 25.18
C GLY A 179 -26.60 -29.98 26.28
N ILE A 180 -25.73 -30.94 25.95
CA ILE A 180 -25.26 -31.95 26.90
C ILE A 180 -24.06 -31.40 27.68
N ALA A 181 -24.34 -30.68 28.77
CA ALA A 181 -23.36 -29.99 29.60
C ALA A 181 -22.37 -30.95 30.28
N GLY A 182 -21.09 -30.57 30.35
CA GLY A 182 -20.05 -31.35 31.06
C GLY A 182 -19.69 -32.68 30.40
N ALA A 183 -20.27 -33.00 29.25
CA ALA A 183 -19.87 -34.18 28.48
C ALA A 183 -18.42 -34.06 28.03
N GLN A 184 -17.72 -35.19 27.97
CA GLN A 184 -16.36 -35.25 27.46
C GLN A 184 -16.36 -35.65 25.98
N VAL A 185 -15.73 -34.84 25.15
CA VAL A 185 -15.44 -35.15 23.74
C VAL A 185 -13.95 -35.40 23.57
N LEU A 186 -13.60 -36.32 22.69
CA LEU A 186 -12.22 -36.59 22.28
C LEU A 186 -11.94 -35.89 20.96
N ILE A 187 -10.87 -35.11 20.89
CA ILE A 187 -10.43 -34.43 19.67
C ILE A 187 -9.11 -35.06 19.21
N SER A 188 -9.11 -35.62 18.00
CA SER A 188 -7.91 -36.09 17.29
C SER A 188 -7.65 -35.18 16.10
N VAL A 189 -6.38 -34.87 15.86
CA VAL A 189 -5.94 -34.09 14.70
C VAL A 189 -5.02 -34.96 13.86
N ASN A 190 -5.29 -35.06 12.55
CA ASN A 190 -4.50 -35.82 11.58
C ASN A 190 -4.24 -37.27 12.02
N GLU A 191 -5.27 -37.95 12.54
CA GLU A 191 -5.19 -39.31 13.09
C GLU A 191 -4.21 -39.45 14.28
N GLY A 192 -3.83 -38.34 14.91
CA GLY A 192 -3.00 -38.31 16.11
C GLY A 192 -3.73 -38.77 17.37
N GLU A 193 -3.03 -38.71 18.50
CA GLU A 193 -3.60 -39.03 19.82
C GLU A 193 -4.85 -38.19 20.10
N ALA A 194 -5.93 -38.84 20.53
CA ALA A 194 -7.18 -38.18 20.85
C ALA A 194 -7.12 -37.59 22.26
N VAL A 195 -7.31 -36.28 22.39
CA VAL A 195 -7.22 -35.54 23.65
C VAL A 195 -8.63 -35.23 24.18
N PRO A 196 -8.92 -35.49 25.46
CA PRO A 196 -10.24 -35.20 26.04
C PRO A 196 -10.44 -33.72 26.36
N PHE A 197 -11.65 -33.23 26.07
CA PHE A 197 -12.12 -31.89 26.45
C PHE A 197 -13.54 -31.97 27.02
N GLU A 198 -13.79 -31.18 28.06
CA GLU A 198 -15.11 -31.06 28.68
C GLU A 198 -15.91 -29.93 28.01
N LEU A 199 -17.18 -30.18 27.71
CA LEU A 199 -18.10 -29.20 27.14
C LEU A 199 -18.64 -28.25 28.21
N GLU A 200 -18.89 -27.01 27.83
CA GLU A 200 -19.46 -25.97 28.69
C GLU A 200 -20.92 -26.26 29.06
N SER A 201 -21.51 -25.39 29.90
CA SER A 201 -22.88 -25.57 30.44
C SER A 201 -23.99 -25.60 29.39
N ASP A 202 -23.70 -25.20 28.15
CA ASP A 202 -24.62 -25.23 27.01
C ASP A 202 -24.29 -26.36 26.01
N GLY A 203 -23.40 -27.28 26.37
CA GLY A 203 -22.97 -28.38 25.50
C GLY A 203 -22.07 -27.95 24.34
N ARG A 204 -21.37 -26.81 24.45
CA ARG A 204 -20.46 -26.30 23.43
C ARG A 204 -19.02 -26.26 23.88
N LEU A 205 -18.11 -26.24 22.92
CA LEU A 205 -16.68 -26.00 23.11
C LEU A 205 -16.16 -25.18 21.94
N THR A 206 -15.34 -24.17 22.24
CA THR A 206 -14.63 -23.39 21.22
C THR A 206 -13.15 -23.39 21.53
N LYS A 207 -12.33 -23.78 20.55
CA LYS A 207 -10.87 -23.84 20.66
C LYS A 207 -10.18 -23.18 19.47
N PRO A 208 -9.29 -22.20 19.68
CA PRO A 208 -8.47 -21.64 18.61
C PRO A 208 -7.67 -22.74 17.92
N LEU A 209 -7.67 -22.78 16.58
CA LEU A 209 -6.84 -23.75 15.85
C LEU A 209 -5.34 -23.52 16.08
N SER A 210 -4.94 -22.29 16.44
CA SER A 210 -3.57 -21.96 16.81
C SER A 210 -3.05 -22.72 18.03
N ASP A 211 -3.94 -23.17 18.94
CA ASP A 211 -3.56 -23.93 20.13
C ASP A 211 -2.98 -25.31 19.78
N PHE A 212 -3.30 -25.84 18.60
CA PHE A 212 -2.78 -27.11 18.12
C PHE A 212 -1.42 -26.98 17.41
N GLY A 213 -0.93 -25.75 17.16
CA GLY A 213 0.38 -25.51 16.53
C GLY A 213 0.51 -26.04 15.10
N LEU A 214 -0.60 -26.10 14.37
CA LEU A 214 -0.69 -26.74 13.05
C LEU A 214 -0.53 -25.73 11.91
N THR A 215 -0.08 -26.21 10.74
CA THR A 215 -0.05 -25.45 9.48
C THR A 215 -0.42 -26.36 8.30
N GLY A 216 -1.08 -25.83 7.28
CA GLY A 216 -1.48 -26.57 6.09
C GLY A 216 -2.81 -27.32 6.26
N PRO A 217 -3.07 -28.33 5.41
CA PRO A 217 -4.26 -29.17 5.50
C PRO A 217 -4.31 -29.95 6.82
N VAL A 218 -5.46 -29.91 7.49
CA VAL A 218 -5.71 -30.60 8.76
C VAL A 218 -7.06 -31.30 8.73
N SER A 219 -7.09 -32.52 9.24
CA SER A 219 -8.30 -33.31 9.49
C SER A 219 -8.53 -33.40 10.99
N ILE A 220 -9.66 -32.91 11.48
CA ILE A 220 -9.99 -32.89 12.90
C ILE A 220 -11.18 -33.81 13.13
N THR A 221 -10.98 -34.88 13.89
CA THR A 221 -12.03 -35.81 14.29
C THR A 221 -12.44 -35.54 15.73
N VAL A 222 -13.73 -35.35 15.95
CA VAL A 222 -14.35 -35.16 17.26
C VAL A 222 -15.23 -36.37 17.54
N THR A 223 -15.02 -37.03 18.66
CA THR A 223 -15.79 -38.22 19.07
C THR A 223 -16.38 -38.01 20.46
N PHE A 224 -17.68 -38.23 20.57
CA PHE A 224 -18.38 -38.44 21.83
C PHE A 224 -18.60 -39.94 22.03
N ALA A 225 -18.00 -40.49 23.08
CA ALA A 225 -18.19 -41.90 23.42
C ALA A 225 -19.62 -42.13 23.93
N GLU A 226 -20.15 -43.31 23.66
CA GLU A 226 -21.46 -43.70 24.16
C GLU A 226 -21.47 -43.76 25.70
N THR A 227 -22.57 -43.32 26.31
CA THR A 227 -22.78 -43.32 27.76
C THR A 227 -23.99 -44.17 28.14
N ASN A 228 -24.38 -44.18 29.42
CA ASN A 228 -25.60 -44.85 29.86
C ASN A 228 -26.86 -44.17 29.34
N ASP A 229 -26.82 -42.85 29.19
CA ASP A 229 -28.00 -42.03 28.87
C ASP A 229 -28.06 -41.63 27.39
N TYR A 230 -26.89 -41.46 26.76
CA TYR A 230 -26.76 -40.92 25.41
C TYR A 230 -25.98 -41.83 24.46
N LYS A 231 -26.43 -41.92 23.21
CA LYS A 231 -25.71 -42.59 22.12
C LYS A 231 -24.40 -41.88 21.79
N GLY A 232 -23.40 -42.62 21.33
CA GLY A 232 -22.14 -42.04 20.85
C GLY A 232 -22.28 -41.36 19.48
N ALA A 233 -21.36 -40.46 19.15
CA ALA A 233 -21.32 -39.77 17.86
C ALA A 233 -19.89 -39.38 17.46
N THR A 234 -19.62 -39.33 16.16
CA THR A 234 -18.33 -38.88 15.62
C THR A 234 -18.54 -37.94 14.46
N GLN A 235 -17.74 -36.87 14.38
CA GLN A 235 -17.72 -35.91 13.28
C GLN A 235 -16.29 -35.61 12.87
N THR A 236 -16.04 -35.50 11.56
CA THR A 236 -14.75 -35.06 11.01
C THR A 236 -14.91 -33.72 10.30
N VAL A 237 -13.92 -32.85 10.47
CA VAL A 237 -13.81 -31.53 9.84
C VAL A 237 -12.47 -31.44 9.10
N GLU A 238 -12.53 -31.16 7.80
CA GLU A 238 -11.35 -30.84 7.00
C GLU A 238 -11.18 -29.32 6.93
N TYR A 239 -9.96 -28.84 7.22
CA TYR A 239 -9.65 -27.42 7.17
C TYR A 239 -8.22 -27.19 6.65
N VAL A 240 -7.93 -25.98 6.18
CA VAL A 240 -6.58 -25.60 5.75
C VAL A 240 -6.14 -24.34 6.48
N ILE A 241 -5.12 -24.49 7.33
CA ILE A 241 -4.51 -23.36 8.04
C ILE A 241 -3.46 -22.73 7.14
N ARG A 242 -3.72 -21.50 6.68
CA ARG A 242 -2.84 -20.75 5.78
C ARG A 242 -1.94 -19.78 6.53
N ASN A 243 -0.68 -19.70 6.11
CA ASN A 243 0.30 -18.76 6.65
C ASN A 243 -0.07 -17.32 6.27
N ALA A 244 -0.06 -16.42 7.25
CA ALA A 244 -0.18 -14.99 6.98
C ALA A 244 0.99 -14.50 6.12
N THR A 245 0.74 -13.50 5.26
CA THR A 245 1.76 -12.90 4.40
C THR A 245 1.85 -11.40 4.58
N SER A 246 2.95 -10.81 4.14
CA SER A 246 3.13 -9.36 4.11
C SER A 246 3.91 -8.92 2.87
N ILE A 247 3.58 -7.74 2.37
CA ILE A 247 4.29 -7.10 1.26
C ILE A 247 5.14 -5.95 1.83
N SER A 248 6.45 -6.02 1.62
CA SER A 248 7.42 -4.97 1.94
C SER A 248 7.79 -4.19 0.68
N ALA A 249 7.62 -2.87 0.74
CA ALA A 249 8.04 -1.94 -0.31
C ALA A 249 8.19 -0.54 0.32
N GLU A 250 9.16 0.23 -0.17
CA GLU A 250 9.42 1.59 0.30
C GLU A 250 8.90 2.64 -0.70
N ASP A 251 8.61 3.83 -0.19
CA ASP A 251 8.29 4.98 -1.04
C ASP A 251 9.49 5.32 -1.94
N LEU A 252 9.21 5.64 -3.20
CA LEU A 252 10.23 5.92 -4.20
C LEU A 252 10.18 7.39 -4.63
N SER A 253 11.34 8.00 -4.86
CA SER A 253 11.43 9.34 -5.46
C SER A 253 12.29 9.31 -6.72
N THR A 254 11.84 10.01 -7.77
CA THR A 254 12.56 10.12 -9.04
C THR A 254 12.28 11.47 -9.72
N GLU A 255 12.97 11.75 -10.82
CA GLU A 255 12.72 12.90 -11.69
C GLU A 255 11.92 12.46 -12.93
N VAL A 256 11.23 13.39 -13.57
CA VAL A 256 10.53 13.13 -14.85
C VAL A 256 11.49 12.53 -15.89
N ASN A 257 11.00 11.52 -16.62
CA ASN A 257 11.74 10.77 -17.64
C ASN A 257 13.00 10.03 -17.14
N VAL A 258 13.13 9.82 -15.83
CA VAL A 258 14.17 8.96 -15.25
C VAL A 258 13.57 7.62 -14.85
N ALA A 259 13.93 6.57 -15.58
CA ALA A 259 13.54 5.21 -15.27
C ALA A 259 14.15 4.76 -13.93
N LYS A 260 13.30 4.20 -13.07
CA LYS A 260 13.68 3.52 -11.82
C LYS A 260 12.80 2.30 -11.61
N ASP A 261 13.25 1.37 -10.79
CA ASP A 261 12.43 0.23 -10.40
C ASP A 261 11.95 0.41 -8.96
N LEU A 262 10.65 0.19 -8.75
CA LEU A 262 10.09 0.00 -7.42
C LEU A 262 10.27 -1.47 -7.03
N THR A 263 11.02 -1.72 -5.96
CA THR A 263 11.28 -3.07 -5.44
C THR A 263 10.21 -3.45 -4.43
N VAL A 264 9.66 -4.65 -4.59
CA VAL A 264 8.61 -5.23 -3.76
C VAL A 264 9.09 -6.59 -3.28
N THR A 265 8.89 -6.90 -2.00
CA THR A 265 9.22 -8.22 -1.43
C THR A 265 8.00 -8.83 -0.76
N LEU A 266 7.66 -10.07 -1.11
CA LEU A 266 6.60 -10.84 -0.47
C LEU A 266 7.21 -11.76 0.59
N LEU A 267 6.67 -11.72 1.80
CA LEU A 267 7.19 -12.43 2.98
C LEU A 267 6.08 -13.25 3.65
N ASP A 268 6.44 -14.38 4.27
CA ASP A 268 5.59 -15.10 5.20
C ASP A 268 5.56 -14.44 6.59
N ASN A 269 4.81 -15.02 7.53
CA ASN A 269 4.69 -14.56 8.91
C ASN A 269 5.99 -14.65 9.73
N ASN A 270 6.95 -15.44 9.28
CA ASN A 270 8.28 -15.60 9.89
C ASN A 270 9.32 -14.66 9.25
N GLY A 271 8.94 -13.88 8.23
CA GLY A 271 9.82 -12.99 7.48
C GLY A 271 10.64 -13.69 6.39
N ASN A 272 10.31 -14.93 6.03
CA ASN A 272 10.96 -15.63 4.92
C ASN A 272 10.37 -15.16 3.59
N PRO A 273 11.18 -15.04 2.53
CA PRO A 273 10.71 -14.66 1.20
C PRO A 273 9.84 -15.73 0.54
N ILE A 274 8.77 -15.29 -0.13
CA ILE A 274 7.86 -16.15 -0.89
C ILE A 274 8.06 -15.89 -2.39
N GLY A 275 8.76 -16.83 -3.05
CA GLY A 275 9.07 -16.73 -4.47
C GLY A 275 7.99 -17.27 -5.41
N GLU A 276 8.09 -16.87 -6.68
CA GLU A 276 7.26 -17.36 -7.80
C GLU A 276 5.74 -17.11 -7.60
N LYS A 277 5.39 -16.03 -6.91
CA LYS A 277 4.00 -15.62 -6.68
C LYS A 277 3.65 -14.35 -7.42
N GLU A 278 2.42 -14.30 -7.92
CA GLU A 278 1.88 -13.14 -8.62
C GLU A 278 1.43 -12.05 -7.64
N ILE A 279 1.89 -10.83 -7.86
CA ILE A 279 1.44 -9.62 -7.17
C ILE A 279 0.69 -8.74 -8.18
N VAL A 280 -0.54 -8.40 -7.84
CA VAL A 280 -1.34 -7.42 -8.57
C VAL A 280 -0.88 -6.02 -8.17
N VAL A 281 -0.57 -5.20 -9.17
CA VAL A 281 -0.14 -3.82 -9.02
C VAL A 281 -1.22 -2.92 -9.61
N SER A 282 -1.83 -2.06 -8.80
CA SER A 282 -2.81 -1.08 -9.23
C SER A 282 -2.28 0.34 -9.07
N VAL A 283 -2.30 1.12 -10.15
CA VAL A 283 -1.93 2.53 -10.14
C VAL A 283 -2.87 3.32 -11.06
N GLY A 284 -3.47 4.40 -10.54
CA GLY A 284 -4.39 5.24 -11.31
C GLY A 284 -5.63 4.49 -11.86
N GLY A 285 -6.05 3.41 -11.20
CA GLY A 285 -7.17 2.56 -11.64
C GLY A 285 -6.82 1.54 -12.73
N VAL A 286 -5.55 1.44 -13.13
CA VAL A 286 -5.06 0.42 -14.07
C VAL A 286 -4.36 -0.68 -13.29
N ASN A 287 -4.69 -1.93 -13.59
CA ASN A 287 -4.09 -3.11 -12.97
C ASN A 287 -3.09 -3.78 -13.92
N SER A 288 -1.97 -4.22 -13.37
CA SER A 288 -0.96 -5.09 -14.00
C SER A 288 -0.52 -6.15 -13.00
N THR A 289 0.24 -7.15 -13.45
CA THR A 289 0.80 -8.17 -12.56
C THR A 289 2.32 -8.27 -12.70
N VAL A 290 2.99 -8.58 -11.59
CA VAL A 290 4.42 -8.91 -11.54
C VAL A 290 4.61 -10.17 -10.70
N ASN A 291 5.59 -11.00 -11.03
CA ASN A 291 5.90 -12.19 -10.24
C ASN A 291 7.12 -11.94 -9.36
N THR A 292 7.09 -12.46 -8.13
CA THR A 292 8.29 -12.53 -7.30
C THR A 292 9.27 -13.54 -7.87
N ASP A 293 10.57 -13.23 -7.78
CA ASP A 293 11.65 -14.15 -8.11
C ASP A 293 11.83 -15.20 -7.00
N SER A 294 12.82 -16.08 -7.12
CA SER A 294 13.11 -17.11 -6.11
C SER A 294 13.50 -16.56 -4.73
N ASN A 295 13.82 -15.26 -4.62
CA ASN A 295 14.12 -14.57 -3.37
C ASN A 295 12.92 -13.75 -2.87
N GLY A 296 11.72 -13.99 -3.43
CA GLY A 296 10.51 -13.29 -3.04
C GLY A 296 10.46 -11.83 -3.49
N VAL A 297 11.31 -11.42 -4.44
CA VAL A 297 11.42 -10.03 -4.89
C VAL A 297 10.80 -9.84 -6.27
N ALA A 298 9.93 -8.84 -6.42
CA ALA A 298 9.44 -8.35 -7.70
C ALA A 298 9.92 -6.92 -7.94
N THR A 299 10.09 -6.55 -9.22
CA THR A 299 10.46 -5.19 -9.63
C THR A 299 9.41 -4.62 -10.57
N ILE A 300 8.98 -3.39 -10.31
CA ILE A 300 7.99 -2.67 -11.11
C ILE A 300 8.71 -1.50 -11.77
N PRO A 301 8.86 -1.48 -13.11
CA PRO A 301 9.51 -0.37 -13.80
C PRO A 301 8.64 0.88 -13.76
N ILE A 302 9.25 1.99 -13.36
CA ILE A 302 8.61 3.29 -13.17
C ILE A 302 9.22 4.31 -14.13
N SER A 303 8.39 4.93 -14.96
CA SER A 303 8.78 6.05 -15.81
C SER A 303 7.59 6.96 -16.09
N TYR A 304 7.68 8.20 -15.64
CA TYR A 304 6.64 9.22 -15.82
C TYR A 304 7.20 10.46 -16.50
N ASP A 305 6.43 11.03 -17.43
CA ASP A 305 6.77 12.26 -18.17
C ASP A 305 6.29 13.54 -17.45
N THR A 306 5.43 13.38 -16.46
CA THR A 306 4.76 14.44 -15.72
C THR A 306 5.10 14.35 -14.23
N PRO A 307 5.34 15.49 -13.56
CA PRO A 307 5.59 15.49 -12.13
C PRO A 307 4.27 15.23 -11.37
N GLY A 308 4.34 14.48 -10.28
CA GLY A 308 3.18 14.07 -9.52
C GLY A 308 3.51 13.07 -8.42
N VAL A 309 2.50 12.72 -7.63
CA VAL A 309 2.55 11.62 -6.66
C VAL A 309 1.62 10.53 -7.18
N TYR A 310 2.18 9.36 -7.42
CA TYR A 310 1.48 8.19 -7.92
C TYR A 310 1.40 7.16 -6.81
N GLU A 311 0.17 6.76 -6.45
CA GLU A 311 -0.08 5.79 -5.40
C GLU A 311 -0.23 4.39 -6.02
N TYR A 312 0.62 3.48 -5.57
CA TYR A 312 0.63 2.08 -6.01
C TYR A 312 0.03 1.23 -4.91
N THR A 313 -1.03 0.48 -5.25
CA THR A 313 -1.58 -0.58 -4.41
C THR A 313 -1.04 -1.92 -4.89
N LEU A 314 -0.33 -2.61 -4.02
CA LEU A 314 0.27 -3.93 -4.23
C LEU A 314 -0.60 -4.94 -3.50
N TYR A 315 -1.09 -5.95 -4.20
CA TYR A 315 -2.00 -6.94 -3.64
C TYR A 315 -1.55 -8.35 -4.02
N PHE A 316 -1.34 -9.18 -3.01
CA PHE A 316 -1.15 -10.60 -3.14
C PHE A 316 -2.43 -11.30 -2.68
N ALA A 317 -3.04 -12.11 -3.55
CA ALA A 317 -4.34 -12.73 -3.27
C ALA A 317 -4.27 -13.95 -2.33
N GLY A 318 -3.07 -14.44 -2.00
CA GLY A 318 -2.91 -15.72 -1.33
C GLY A 318 -3.09 -16.91 -2.28
N ASP A 319 -3.20 -18.10 -1.71
CA ASP A 319 -3.63 -19.31 -2.39
C ASP A 319 -4.58 -20.13 -1.50
N GLU A 320 -5.18 -21.18 -2.05
CA GLU A 320 -6.17 -21.98 -1.34
C GLU A 320 -5.55 -22.87 -0.25
N THR A 321 -4.25 -23.15 -0.32
CA THR A 321 -3.62 -24.24 0.45
C THR A 321 -2.57 -23.80 1.46
N THR A 322 -1.94 -22.64 1.27
CA THR A 322 -0.68 -22.29 1.93
C THR A 322 -0.65 -20.87 2.47
N TYR A 323 -1.09 -19.87 1.71
CA TYR A 323 -0.87 -18.45 2.04
C TYR A 323 -2.15 -17.63 2.06
N LYS A 324 -2.28 -16.74 3.05
CA LYS A 324 -3.34 -15.71 3.11
C LYS A 324 -2.98 -14.51 2.22
N ASP A 325 -3.98 -13.73 1.87
CA ASP A 325 -3.81 -12.49 1.11
C ASP A 325 -3.11 -11.40 1.93
N SER A 326 -2.51 -10.43 1.24
CA SER A 326 -1.94 -9.24 1.85
C SER A 326 -1.92 -8.06 0.89
N THR A 327 -1.92 -6.86 1.44
CA THR A 327 -1.95 -5.61 0.67
C THR A 327 -0.98 -4.57 1.22
N LYS A 328 -0.40 -3.77 0.34
CA LYS A 328 0.48 -2.65 0.69
C LYS A 328 0.28 -1.48 -0.26
N VAL A 329 0.20 -0.28 0.29
CA VAL A 329 0.19 0.96 -0.48
C VAL A 329 1.54 1.66 -0.34
N VAL A 330 2.12 2.11 -1.45
CA VAL A 330 3.36 2.90 -1.51
C VAL A 330 3.22 4.09 -2.46
N LYS A 331 4.02 5.12 -2.23
CA LYS A 331 3.99 6.35 -3.02
C LYS A 331 5.24 6.50 -3.86
N VAL A 332 5.04 6.79 -5.14
CA VAL A 332 6.08 7.19 -6.08
C VAL A 332 5.98 8.68 -6.33
N THR A 333 6.97 9.45 -5.89
CA THR A 333 7.04 10.90 -6.09
C THR A 333 7.94 11.25 -7.26
N VAL A 334 7.37 11.86 -8.30
CA VAL A 334 8.08 12.30 -9.51
C VAL A 334 8.22 13.81 -9.49
N THR A 335 9.45 14.29 -9.47
CA THR A 335 9.77 15.73 -9.42
C THR A 335 10.24 16.26 -10.76
N LYS A 336 10.05 17.56 -11.00
CA LYS A 336 10.57 18.21 -12.20
C LYS A 336 12.07 18.41 -12.05
N VAL A 337 12.83 18.11 -13.11
CA VAL A 337 14.26 18.45 -13.20
C VAL A 337 14.43 19.96 -12.94
N ALA A 338 15.22 20.32 -11.94
CA ALA A 338 15.49 21.71 -11.61
C ALA A 338 16.22 22.40 -12.77
N GLU A 339 15.73 23.55 -13.23
CA GLU A 339 16.47 24.34 -14.22
C GLU A 339 17.80 24.82 -13.63
N PRO A 340 18.91 24.78 -14.40
CA PRO A 340 20.19 25.26 -13.92
C PRO A 340 20.11 26.74 -13.53
N VAL A 341 20.49 27.02 -12.28
CA VAL A 341 20.49 28.39 -11.75
C VAL A 341 21.47 29.24 -12.55
N LYS A 342 20.95 30.23 -13.28
CA LYS A 342 21.75 31.14 -14.10
C LYS A 342 22.52 32.13 -13.23
N ALA A 343 23.81 32.30 -13.50
CA ALA A 343 24.63 33.26 -12.78
C ALA A 343 24.21 34.71 -13.09
N ALA A 344 24.12 35.55 -12.05
CA ALA A 344 23.82 36.96 -12.20
C ALA A 344 24.92 37.70 -12.98
N THR A 345 24.54 38.70 -13.79
CA THR A 345 25.50 39.53 -14.55
C THR A 345 25.42 41.00 -14.20
N LYS A 346 26.53 41.70 -14.39
CA LYS A 346 26.66 43.13 -14.15
C LYS A 346 27.22 43.82 -15.39
N LEU A 347 26.47 44.79 -15.91
CA LEU A 347 26.96 45.74 -16.91
C LEU A 347 27.43 47.02 -16.24
N THR A 348 28.64 47.45 -16.58
CA THR A 348 29.19 48.74 -16.13
C THR A 348 29.65 49.57 -17.31
N ALA A 349 29.40 50.86 -17.24
CA ALA A 349 29.88 51.84 -18.21
C ALA A 349 29.90 53.21 -17.54
N ALA A 350 31.03 53.90 -17.61
CA ALA A 350 31.18 55.23 -17.02
C ALA A 350 30.59 56.32 -17.93
N LYS A 351 30.22 57.46 -17.33
CA LYS A 351 29.92 58.67 -18.10
C LYS A 351 31.11 59.03 -18.98
N VAL A 352 30.86 59.26 -20.28
CA VAL A 352 31.89 59.69 -21.22
C VAL A 352 31.61 61.10 -21.72
N THR A 353 32.64 61.94 -21.73
CA THR A 353 32.58 63.27 -22.36
C THR A 353 33.50 63.28 -23.58
N ALA A 354 32.93 63.56 -24.74
CA ALA A 354 33.62 63.62 -26.02
C ALA A 354 33.53 65.04 -26.61
N THR A 355 34.41 65.34 -27.56
CA THR A 355 34.28 66.52 -28.42
C THR A 355 33.96 66.04 -29.82
N TYR A 356 32.99 66.67 -30.48
CA TYR A 356 32.59 66.29 -31.85
C TYR A 356 33.81 66.19 -32.77
N ASN A 357 33.89 65.11 -33.55
CA ASN A 357 35.01 64.80 -34.44
C ASN A 357 36.38 64.55 -33.77
N VAL A 358 36.46 64.42 -32.43
CA VAL A 358 37.68 63.97 -31.73
C VAL A 358 37.42 62.58 -31.18
N ALA A 359 38.15 61.58 -31.69
CA ALA A 359 37.90 60.17 -31.38
C ALA A 359 37.79 59.93 -29.86
N LYS A 360 36.66 59.37 -29.43
CA LYS A 360 36.43 58.98 -28.03
C LYS A 360 35.43 57.83 -28.02
N LYS A 361 35.74 56.80 -27.23
CA LYS A 361 34.93 55.59 -27.13
C LYS A 361 34.20 55.55 -25.78
N LEU A 362 32.96 55.08 -25.79
CA LEU A 362 32.25 54.57 -24.63
C LEU A 362 32.71 53.12 -24.42
N VAL A 363 33.30 52.82 -23.27
CA VAL A 363 33.74 51.48 -22.89
C VAL A 363 32.71 50.88 -21.94
N ILE A 364 32.35 49.62 -22.21
CA ILE A 364 31.31 48.89 -21.50
C ILE A 364 31.92 47.56 -21.10
N THR A 365 31.74 47.16 -19.85
CA THR A 365 32.24 45.90 -19.30
C THR A 365 31.07 45.04 -18.83
N LEU A 366 31.05 43.78 -19.22
CA LEU A 366 30.13 42.75 -18.76
C LEU A 366 30.89 41.73 -17.90
N THR A 367 30.47 41.57 -16.66
CA THR A 367 30.99 40.55 -15.74
C THR A 367 29.87 39.69 -15.19
N ASP A 368 30.22 38.54 -14.61
CA ASP A 368 29.35 37.85 -13.67
C ASP A 368 29.30 38.61 -12.32
N ALA A 369 28.54 38.07 -11.36
CA ALA A 369 28.40 38.60 -10.00
C ALA A 369 29.73 38.67 -9.24
N ASN A 370 30.67 37.77 -9.55
CA ASN A 370 31.98 37.68 -8.91
C ASN A 370 33.03 38.58 -9.58
N GLY A 371 32.65 39.33 -10.61
CA GLY A 371 33.54 40.23 -11.34
C GLY A 371 34.36 39.56 -12.45
N LYS A 372 34.13 38.27 -12.75
CA LYS A 372 34.78 37.59 -13.88
C LYS A 372 34.27 38.14 -15.20
N ALA A 373 35.20 38.49 -16.08
CA ALA A 373 34.90 39.00 -17.41
C ALA A 373 34.19 37.95 -18.30
N LEU A 374 33.07 38.34 -18.91
CA LEU A 374 32.31 37.46 -19.82
C LEU A 374 32.66 37.75 -21.28
N SER A 375 33.52 36.92 -21.88
CA SER A 375 33.98 37.04 -23.27
C SER A 375 32.96 36.51 -24.29
N GLY A 376 32.96 37.05 -25.51
CA GLY A 376 32.14 36.58 -26.64
C GLY A 376 30.63 36.86 -26.54
N LYS A 377 30.16 37.46 -25.44
CA LYS A 377 28.74 37.74 -25.19
C LYS A 377 28.26 38.93 -26.01
N LYS A 378 27.03 38.84 -26.54
CA LYS A 378 26.41 39.88 -27.35
C LYS A 378 25.80 40.97 -26.46
N VAL A 379 26.29 42.21 -26.58
CA VAL A 379 25.78 43.39 -25.89
C VAL A 379 25.20 44.38 -26.89
N THR A 380 23.95 44.77 -26.70
CA THR A 380 23.27 45.76 -27.53
C THR A 380 23.43 47.15 -26.93
N VAL A 381 23.90 48.11 -27.74
CA VAL A 381 24.15 49.50 -27.35
C VAL A 381 23.31 50.43 -28.24
N LYS A 382 22.45 51.24 -27.61
CA LYS A 382 21.64 52.27 -28.26
C LYS A 382 21.99 53.65 -27.69
N VAL A 383 22.52 54.56 -28.51
CA VAL A 383 22.86 55.93 -28.11
C VAL A 383 22.67 56.92 -29.26
N GLY A 384 21.72 57.84 -29.12
CA GLY A 384 21.36 58.76 -30.21
C GLY A 384 20.90 58.01 -31.46
N THR A 385 21.56 58.23 -32.59
CA THR A 385 21.28 57.52 -33.86
C THR A 385 22.05 56.20 -34.00
N ILE A 386 22.87 55.83 -33.02
CA ILE A 386 23.66 54.60 -33.07
C ILE A 386 22.89 53.48 -32.37
N SER A 387 22.67 52.38 -33.08
CA SER A 387 22.14 51.12 -32.55
C SER A 387 22.99 49.98 -33.08
N LYS A 388 23.72 49.27 -32.19
CA LYS A 388 24.62 48.17 -32.57
C LYS A 388 24.60 47.05 -31.54
N THR A 389 24.78 45.82 -32.00
CA THR A 389 25.11 44.67 -31.16
C THR A 389 26.58 44.32 -31.36
N LEU A 390 27.34 44.27 -30.26
CA LEU A 390 28.78 44.03 -30.25
C LEU A 390 29.07 42.80 -29.40
N LYS A 391 30.14 42.05 -29.73
CA LYS A 391 30.61 40.94 -28.90
C LYS A 391 31.70 41.43 -27.94
N THR A 392 31.61 41.04 -26.66
CA THR A 392 32.66 41.32 -25.68
C THR A 392 33.97 40.62 -26.05
N ASN A 393 35.10 41.29 -25.79
CA ASN A 393 36.42 40.69 -25.96
C ASN A 393 36.80 39.82 -24.75
N ALA A 394 38.05 39.31 -24.74
CA ALA A 394 38.59 38.51 -23.63
C ALA A 394 38.53 39.20 -22.24
N LYS A 395 38.45 40.53 -22.19
CA LYS A 395 38.30 41.32 -20.96
C LYS A 395 36.84 41.66 -20.63
N GLY A 396 35.88 41.03 -21.31
CA GLY A 396 34.45 41.29 -21.10
C GLY A 396 34.00 42.66 -21.64
N GLN A 397 34.80 43.29 -22.51
CA GLN A 397 34.59 44.67 -22.91
C GLN A 397 34.09 44.84 -24.34
N VAL A 398 33.22 45.82 -24.55
CA VAL A 398 32.90 46.38 -25.87
C VAL A 398 33.16 47.88 -25.88
N SER A 399 33.54 48.42 -27.04
CA SER A 399 33.83 49.85 -27.19
C SER A 399 33.10 50.45 -28.38
N LEU A 400 32.43 51.58 -28.16
CA LEU A 400 31.67 52.28 -29.19
C LEU A 400 32.17 53.71 -29.38
N ASN A 401 32.53 54.10 -30.60
CA ASN A 401 32.89 55.50 -30.90
C ASN A 401 31.64 56.40 -30.80
N VAL A 402 31.70 57.41 -29.93
CA VAL A 402 30.58 58.34 -29.68
C VAL A 402 30.84 59.74 -30.23
N ALA A 403 32.05 60.03 -30.70
CA ALA A 403 32.44 61.37 -31.16
C ALA A 403 31.81 61.82 -32.49
N THR A 404 31.11 60.91 -33.18
CA THR A 404 30.36 61.17 -34.43
C THR A 404 28.95 61.69 -34.17
N LEU A 405 28.42 61.53 -32.95
CA LEU A 405 27.10 62.02 -32.57
C LEU A 405 27.07 63.56 -32.61
N VAL A 406 25.88 64.10 -32.88
CA VAL A 406 25.66 65.56 -32.80
C VAL A 406 25.92 66.02 -31.36
N PRO A 407 26.55 67.19 -31.13
CA PRO A 407 26.72 67.71 -29.78
C PRO A 407 25.41 67.83 -28.99
N LYS A 408 25.27 66.98 -27.97
CA LYS A 408 24.17 66.91 -27.00
C LYS A 408 24.60 65.96 -25.87
N THR A 409 23.85 65.96 -24.77
CA THR A 409 23.87 64.86 -23.79
C THR A 409 22.89 63.77 -24.22
N TYR A 410 23.38 62.54 -24.30
CA TYR A 410 22.60 61.34 -24.59
C TYR A 410 22.58 60.43 -23.35
N THR A 411 21.52 59.64 -23.23
CA THR A 411 21.49 58.46 -22.36
C THR A 411 21.71 57.25 -23.27
N ALA A 412 22.78 56.49 -23.05
CA ALA A 412 23.01 55.26 -23.79
C ALA A 412 22.28 54.11 -23.09
N THR A 413 21.43 53.36 -23.78
CA THR A 413 20.80 52.14 -23.24
C THR A 413 21.62 50.94 -23.67
N ILE A 414 22.11 50.17 -22.70
CA ILE A 414 23.05 49.07 -22.92
C ILE A 414 22.45 47.82 -22.28
N LYS A 415 22.24 46.76 -23.08
CA LYS A 415 21.54 45.55 -22.63
C LYS A 415 22.36 44.30 -22.98
N PHE A 416 22.48 43.41 -22.01
CA PHE A 416 22.79 42.00 -22.21
C PHE A 416 21.49 41.22 -21.94
N ALA A 417 21.07 40.39 -22.89
CA ALA A 417 19.78 39.70 -22.81
C ALA A 417 19.79 38.45 -21.92
N GLY A 418 20.96 38.02 -21.43
CA GLY A 418 21.13 36.70 -20.82
C GLY A 418 21.38 35.61 -21.86
N ASP A 419 21.68 34.40 -21.38
CA ASP A 419 21.78 33.16 -22.16
C ASP A 419 21.40 31.95 -21.29
N SER A 420 21.82 30.74 -21.66
CA SER A 420 21.57 29.51 -20.89
C SER A 420 22.29 29.48 -19.53
N ALA A 421 23.42 30.19 -19.40
CA ALA A 421 24.25 30.18 -18.19
C ALA A 421 24.13 31.47 -17.36
N TYR A 422 23.70 32.58 -17.97
CA TYR A 422 23.75 33.90 -17.35
C TYR A 422 22.43 34.67 -17.48
N THR A 423 22.07 35.45 -16.45
CA THR A 423 20.87 36.32 -16.47
C THR A 423 21.11 37.64 -17.20
N ALA A 424 20.02 38.30 -17.60
CA ALA A 424 20.06 39.59 -18.29
C ALA A 424 20.52 40.74 -17.38
N SER A 425 21.16 41.76 -17.96
CA SER A 425 21.53 43.00 -17.25
C SER A 425 21.40 44.22 -18.15
N THR A 426 21.26 45.41 -17.55
CA THR A 426 21.11 46.68 -18.28
C THR A 426 21.76 47.84 -17.53
N VAL A 427 22.39 48.77 -18.26
CA VAL A 427 22.94 50.01 -17.70
C VAL A 427 22.65 51.20 -18.62
N LYS A 428 22.53 52.40 -18.04
CA LYS A 428 22.16 53.63 -18.76
C LYS A 428 23.12 54.81 -18.53
N PRO A 429 24.40 54.75 -18.96
CA PRO A 429 25.35 55.84 -18.74
C PRO A 429 25.02 57.08 -19.59
N LYS A 430 25.44 58.25 -19.08
CA LYS A 430 25.38 59.51 -19.83
C LYS A 430 26.56 59.63 -20.80
N VAL A 431 26.28 60.03 -22.04
CA VAL A 431 27.26 60.32 -23.10
C VAL A 431 27.12 61.80 -23.47
N VAL A 432 28.11 62.62 -23.12
CA VAL A 432 28.10 64.06 -23.40
C VAL A 432 29.00 64.33 -24.60
N VAL A 433 28.46 64.94 -25.65
CA VAL A 433 29.24 65.38 -26.82
C VAL A 433 29.27 66.90 -26.89
N ASN A 434 30.45 67.48 -26.73
CA ASN A 434 30.68 68.91 -26.77
C ASN A 434 30.90 69.41 -28.19
N LYS A 435 30.45 70.64 -28.46
CA LYS A 435 30.74 71.34 -29.72
C LYS A 435 32.26 71.52 -29.89
N ALA A 436 32.75 71.25 -31.09
CA ALA A 436 34.17 71.40 -31.41
C ALA A 436 34.55 72.86 -31.70
N LYS A 437 35.82 73.21 -31.49
CA LYS A 437 36.36 74.53 -31.86
C LYS A 437 36.71 74.55 -33.35
N VAL A 438 36.34 75.61 -34.06
CA VAL A 438 36.76 75.85 -35.46
C VAL A 438 38.08 76.61 -35.50
N LYS A 439 38.69 76.72 -36.68
CA LYS A 439 39.85 77.57 -36.96
C LYS A 439 39.48 78.61 -38.02
N ILE A 440 39.62 79.90 -37.69
CA ILE A 440 39.49 81.02 -38.63
C ILE A 440 40.89 81.57 -38.92
N ALA A 441 41.26 81.63 -40.20
CA ALA A 441 42.46 82.31 -40.66
C ALA A 441 42.08 83.52 -41.51
N ALA A 442 42.52 84.71 -41.13
CA ALA A 442 42.36 85.93 -41.92
C ALA A 442 43.71 86.66 -41.91
N LYS A 443 44.27 86.93 -43.09
CA LYS A 443 45.56 87.61 -43.24
C LYS A 443 45.35 89.12 -43.37
N ALA A 444 46.29 89.91 -42.87
CA ALA A 444 46.26 91.35 -43.05
C ALA A 444 46.27 91.72 -44.53
N LYS A 445 45.58 92.81 -44.89
CA LYS A 445 45.51 93.29 -46.27
C LYS A 445 45.71 94.79 -46.38
N THR A 446 46.41 95.19 -47.44
CA THR A 446 46.63 96.59 -47.80
C THR A 446 45.95 96.89 -49.12
N PHE A 447 45.24 98.00 -49.21
CA PHE A 447 44.57 98.49 -50.42
C PHE A 447 45.02 99.92 -50.74
N LYS A 448 45.04 100.28 -52.02
CA LYS A 448 45.13 101.69 -52.46
C LYS A 448 43.75 102.36 -52.32
N VAL A 449 43.69 103.66 -52.03
CA VAL A 449 42.42 104.41 -51.90
C VAL A 449 41.61 104.25 -53.18
N LYS A 450 42.27 104.43 -54.34
CA LYS A 450 41.69 104.31 -55.70
C LYS A 450 41.26 102.91 -56.14
N ALA A 451 41.46 101.87 -55.33
CA ALA A 451 41.08 100.51 -55.72
C ALA A 451 39.53 100.39 -55.81
N LYS A 452 39.04 100.11 -57.04
CA LYS A 452 37.60 99.96 -57.37
C LYS A 452 36.90 98.92 -56.50
N THR A 453 37.56 97.81 -56.15
CA THR A 453 37.02 96.80 -55.23
C THR A 453 38.08 96.39 -54.20
N LYS A 454 37.75 96.48 -52.92
CA LYS A 454 38.59 96.01 -51.80
C LYS A 454 38.02 94.70 -51.27
N LYS A 455 38.78 93.60 -51.37
CA LYS A 455 38.36 92.24 -51.00
C LYS A 455 39.14 91.75 -49.78
N VAL A 456 38.47 91.57 -48.66
CA VAL A 456 39.03 90.92 -47.45
C VAL A 456 38.62 89.46 -47.47
N THR A 457 39.55 88.55 -47.19
CA THR A 457 39.27 87.11 -47.20
C THR A 457 39.49 86.48 -45.82
N ALA A 458 38.69 85.46 -45.51
CA ALA A 458 38.88 84.62 -44.34
C ALA A 458 38.62 83.15 -44.69
N THR A 459 39.47 82.25 -44.21
CA THR A 459 39.31 80.80 -44.36
C THR A 459 38.78 80.19 -43.08
N LEU A 460 37.72 79.39 -43.19
CA LEU A 460 37.14 78.63 -42.08
C LEU A 460 37.44 77.13 -42.26
N LYS A 461 38.04 76.53 -41.23
CA LYS A 461 38.31 75.10 -41.13
C LYS A 461 37.69 74.52 -39.84
N ASN A 462 37.26 73.26 -39.88
CA ASN A 462 36.81 72.55 -38.68
C ASN A 462 38.00 72.10 -37.80
N ASN A 463 37.72 71.41 -36.70
CA ASN A 463 38.73 70.87 -35.78
C ASN A 463 39.62 69.76 -36.37
N LYS A 464 39.27 69.18 -37.51
CA LYS A 464 40.12 68.24 -38.28
C LYS A 464 40.91 68.93 -39.40
N GLY A 465 40.88 70.26 -39.47
CA GLY A 465 41.55 71.02 -40.54
C GLY A 465 40.84 71.00 -41.89
N LYS A 466 39.69 70.33 -42.01
CA LYS A 466 38.88 70.29 -43.24
C LYS A 466 38.15 71.62 -43.43
N VAL A 467 38.15 72.12 -44.66
CA VAL A 467 37.47 73.38 -45.02
C VAL A 467 35.95 73.25 -44.85
N MET A 468 35.32 74.31 -44.33
CA MET A 468 33.87 74.37 -44.15
C MET A 468 33.27 75.20 -45.29
N LYS A 469 32.53 74.56 -46.21
CA LYS A 469 31.95 75.17 -47.42
C LYS A 469 30.55 75.75 -47.15
N LYS A 470 30.14 76.78 -47.89
CA LYS A 470 28.82 77.45 -47.82
C LYS A 470 28.45 78.00 -46.44
N VAL A 471 29.41 78.21 -45.55
CA VAL A 471 29.18 78.71 -44.19
C VAL A 471 29.20 80.24 -44.17
N LYS A 472 28.16 80.86 -43.59
CA LYS A 472 28.07 82.31 -43.43
C LYS A 472 29.08 82.79 -42.38
N LEU A 473 29.94 83.72 -42.79
CA LEU A 473 30.79 84.52 -41.91
C LEU A 473 30.36 85.97 -41.96
N THR A 474 30.63 86.68 -40.87
CA THR A 474 30.41 88.13 -40.76
C THR A 474 31.76 88.83 -40.57
N LEU A 475 31.94 90.00 -41.17
CA LEU A 475 33.11 90.87 -40.98
C LEU A 475 32.60 92.24 -40.52
N LYS A 476 32.88 92.61 -39.28
CA LYS A 476 32.54 93.94 -38.73
C LYS A 476 33.76 94.86 -38.80
N ILE A 477 33.62 96.02 -39.44
CA ILE A 477 34.64 97.09 -39.49
C ILE A 477 33.96 98.38 -39.03
N GLY A 478 34.30 98.87 -37.83
CA GLY A 478 33.56 99.95 -37.19
C GLY A 478 32.08 99.59 -36.97
N LYS A 479 31.17 100.46 -37.42
CA LYS A 479 29.71 100.25 -37.37
C LYS A 479 29.15 99.39 -38.53
N LYS A 480 29.94 99.12 -39.59
CA LYS A 480 29.48 98.38 -40.78
C LYS A 480 29.74 96.88 -40.65
N THR A 481 28.75 96.08 -41.05
CA THR A 481 28.83 94.61 -41.08
C THR A 481 28.70 94.09 -42.50
N TYR A 482 29.66 93.25 -42.91
CA TYR A 482 29.66 92.57 -44.20
C TYR A 482 29.41 91.08 -43.99
N THR A 483 28.70 90.44 -44.91
CA THR A 483 28.44 88.99 -44.86
C THR A 483 28.96 88.31 -46.11
N ALA A 484 29.59 87.14 -45.95
CA ALA A 484 30.00 86.31 -47.08
C ALA A 484 29.86 84.83 -46.69
N LYS A 485 29.55 83.97 -47.66
CA LYS A 485 29.59 82.51 -47.50
C LYS A 485 30.95 81.99 -47.94
N THR A 486 31.48 80.98 -47.26
CA THR A 486 32.71 80.30 -47.68
C THR A 486 32.48 79.52 -48.99
N ASN A 487 33.45 79.57 -49.90
CA ASN A 487 33.42 78.83 -51.16
C ASN A 487 33.90 77.37 -50.99
N ALA A 488 34.12 76.66 -52.10
CA ALA A 488 34.62 75.28 -52.10
C ALA A 488 36.00 75.11 -51.43
N LYS A 489 36.82 76.17 -51.38
CA LYS A 489 38.12 76.20 -50.69
C LYS A 489 38.02 76.67 -49.24
N GLY A 490 36.80 76.83 -48.71
CA GLY A 490 36.55 77.33 -47.34
C GLY A 490 36.80 78.82 -47.16
N VAL A 491 36.94 79.59 -48.25
CA VAL A 491 37.27 81.01 -48.22
C VAL A 491 36.01 81.85 -48.38
N ALA A 492 35.74 82.75 -47.44
CA ALA A 492 34.74 83.79 -47.56
C ALA A 492 35.41 85.09 -48.03
N THR A 493 34.84 85.73 -49.06
CA THR A 493 35.36 86.97 -49.64
C THR A 493 34.38 88.11 -49.39
N PHE A 494 34.77 89.06 -48.55
CA PHE A 494 34.00 90.25 -48.21
C PHE A 494 34.40 91.40 -49.13
N LYS A 495 33.44 91.95 -49.90
CA LYS A 495 33.62 93.20 -50.65
C LYS A 495 33.37 94.38 -49.69
N VAL A 496 34.44 95.09 -49.29
CA VAL A 496 34.37 96.17 -48.30
C VAL A 496 34.43 97.54 -48.96
N LYS A 497 33.63 98.49 -48.46
CA LYS A 497 33.63 99.89 -48.92
C LYS A 497 34.42 100.75 -47.92
N LEU A 498 35.72 100.91 -48.18
CA LEU A 498 36.63 101.77 -47.42
C LEU A 498 37.19 102.85 -48.37
N THR A 499 36.77 104.10 -48.15
CA THR A 499 37.07 105.25 -49.03
C THR A 499 38.13 106.20 -48.46
N LYS A 500 38.37 106.16 -47.15
CA LYS A 500 39.38 107.00 -46.48
C LYS A 500 40.68 106.21 -46.26
N LYS A 501 41.83 106.92 -46.30
CA LYS A 501 43.13 106.37 -45.87
C LYS A 501 43.07 106.06 -44.38
N GLY A 502 43.71 104.97 -43.94
CA GLY A 502 43.74 104.62 -42.51
C GLY A 502 44.05 103.16 -42.23
N LYS A 503 44.31 102.87 -40.94
CA LYS A 503 44.43 101.51 -40.40
C LYS A 503 43.09 101.14 -39.75
N TYR A 504 42.46 100.09 -40.27
CA TYR A 504 41.18 99.56 -39.80
C TYR A 504 41.40 98.18 -39.14
N THR A 505 40.66 97.91 -38.07
CA THR A 505 40.57 96.57 -37.49
C THR A 505 39.21 95.97 -37.83
N GLY A 506 39.22 94.89 -38.60
CA GLY A 506 38.04 94.08 -38.87
C GLY A 506 37.93 92.90 -37.90
N THR A 507 36.73 92.52 -37.50
CA THR A 507 36.47 91.29 -36.75
C THR A 507 35.67 90.33 -37.61
N VAL A 508 36.29 89.22 -38.02
CA VAL A 508 35.61 88.12 -38.69
C VAL A 508 34.99 87.23 -37.63
N LYS A 509 33.68 86.97 -37.69
CA LYS A 509 32.95 86.11 -36.75
C LYS A 509 32.19 85.00 -37.47
N PHE A 510 32.39 83.79 -36.98
CA PHE A 510 31.52 82.63 -37.16
C PHE A 510 30.60 82.52 -35.94
N ALA A 511 29.28 82.49 -36.18
CA ALA A 511 28.29 82.47 -35.10
C ALA A 511 28.18 81.12 -34.36
N GLY A 512 28.84 80.06 -34.86
CA GLY A 512 28.64 78.70 -34.35
C GLY A 512 27.50 77.98 -35.10
N ASN A 513 27.35 76.69 -34.82
CA ASN A 513 26.19 75.89 -35.24
C ASN A 513 25.95 74.73 -34.26
N LYS A 514 25.13 73.74 -34.62
CA LYS A 514 24.87 72.55 -33.78
C LYS A 514 26.13 71.71 -33.49
N TYR A 515 27.15 71.79 -34.34
CA TYR A 515 28.38 70.99 -34.25
C TYR A 515 29.58 71.75 -33.67
N PHE A 516 29.64 73.05 -33.91
CA PHE A 516 30.84 73.85 -33.71
C PHE A 516 30.56 75.11 -32.88
N LYS A 517 31.51 75.45 -31.98
CA LYS A 517 31.47 76.67 -31.18
C LYS A 517 31.64 77.92 -32.06
N ALA A 518 31.04 79.03 -31.64
CA ALA A 518 31.29 80.34 -32.24
C ALA A 518 32.78 80.71 -32.10
N LEU A 519 33.32 81.44 -33.07
CA LEU A 519 34.69 81.95 -33.01
C LEU A 519 34.78 83.29 -33.74
N SER A 520 35.56 84.21 -33.19
CA SER A 520 35.92 85.47 -33.85
C SER A 520 37.43 85.65 -33.96
N LYS A 521 37.89 86.28 -35.04
CA LYS A 521 39.30 86.61 -35.26
C LYS A 521 39.41 88.04 -35.80
N LYS A 522 40.33 88.83 -35.23
CA LYS A 522 40.66 90.17 -35.72
C LYS A 522 41.56 90.09 -36.95
N VAL A 523 41.36 91.00 -37.91
CA VAL A 523 42.17 91.19 -39.12
C VAL A 523 42.51 92.67 -39.30
N LYS A 524 43.78 92.98 -39.57
CA LYS A 524 44.24 94.35 -39.85
C LYS A 524 44.06 94.67 -41.34
N ILE A 525 43.45 95.82 -41.65
CA ILE A 525 43.21 96.29 -43.01
C ILE A 525 43.78 97.71 -43.13
N THR A 526 44.72 97.92 -44.04
CA THR A 526 45.34 99.24 -44.25
C THR A 526 44.92 99.80 -45.60
N VAL A 527 44.43 101.04 -45.64
CA VAL A 527 44.17 101.78 -46.88
C VAL A 527 45.21 102.89 -47.00
N LYS A 528 46.08 102.79 -48.02
CA LYS A 528 47.13 103.78 -48.36
C LYS A 528 46.76 104.49 -49.66
N LYS A 529 47.43 105.61 -50.00
CA LYS A 529 47.17 106.38 -51.22
C LYS A 529 47.12 105.48 -52.46
#